data_AF-A0A3P6QAX5-F1
#
_entry.id   AF-A0A3P6QAX5-F1
#
_cell.length_a   1.000
_cell.length_b   1.000
_cell.length_c   1.000
_cell.angle_alpha   90.00
_cell.angle_beta   90.00
_cell.angle_gamma   90.00
#
_symmetry.space_group_name_H-M   'P 1'
#
loop_
_entity.id
_entity.type
_entity.pdbx_description
1 polymer ?
#
loop_
_entity_poly.entity_id
_entity_poly.type
_entity_poly.pdbx_seq_one_letter_code
_entity_poly.pdbx_strand_id
1 'polypeptide(L)'
;MFAHWMQFVASDMVNVVETQALIDGNVRSFPCCRNSFTHPECDAIDVPKADPAFRNRITCLPHTRSIVAPKAGCALGPREQANLVSSYLDGSVIYGSSAERAKKLRTLNHGTLRTQGSVGDLPQVDNKLKCQSEGRCLFSGSDDANILPGVGALHTIFVKQHNRVAQLLREINRHWSDAKLFDETRRIVVAQLQHITFNEFLPIMLGKENIRKYGLNLHQSGFDSDYDMAIDGAVLNEFAVTFPYVLWSLMPQDKLFNAFNNPSKLYESRGVETVLKQLMAITIAKPSLRVNDEVKNEFLKDSYGIGLDLISIALKQGRDHGIPSYTVVRAQCGLGKVLKPLKAPLTQG
;
A
#
# COMPACT_ATOMS: atom_id res chain seq x y z
N MET A 1 -10.93 9.87 4.18
CA MET A 1 -10.45 9.92 2.78
C MET A 1 -8.92 9.99 2.72
N PHE A 2 -8.30 11.02 3.33
CA PHE A 2 -6.85 11.28 3.28
C PHE A 2 -5.96 10.04 3.54
N ALA A 3 -6.14 9.33 4.66
CA ALA A 3 -5.32 8.15 4.98
C ALA A 3 -5.50 6.97 3.99
N HIS A 4 -6.67 6.86 3.35
CA HIS A 4 -6.93 5.79 2.37
C HIS A 4 -6.35 6.12 1.01
N TRP A 5 -6.37 7.40 0.63
CA TRP A 5 -5.64 7.88 -0.54
C TRP A 5 -4.13 7.66 -0.37
N MET A 6 -3.61 7.91 0.84
CA MET A 6 -2.22 7.61 1.18
C MET A 6 -1.86 6.14 0.99
N GLN A 7 -2.70 5.21 1.46
CA GLN A 7 -2.52 3.78 1.16
C GLN A 7 -2.52 3.56 -0.36
N PHE A 8 -3.53 4.06 -1.06
CA PHE A 8 -3.69 3.85 -2.50
C PHE A 8 -2.49 4.31 -3.32
N VAL A 9 -1.90 5.48 -2.98
CA VAL A 9 -0.66 5.99 -3.59
C VAL A 9 0.55 5.14 -3.22
N ALA A 10 0.66 4.72 -1.95
CA ALA A 10 1.74 3.84 -1.51
C ALA A 10 1.74 2.52 -2.29
N SER A 11 0.58 1.90 -2.46
CA SER A 11 0.38 0.65 -3.21
C SER A 11 0.70 0.76 -4.70
N ASP A 12 0.61 1.97 -5.27
CA ASP A 12 0.94 2.23 -6.67
C ASP A 12 2.46 2.23 -6.92
N MET A 13 3.22 2.67 -5.90
CA MET A 13 4.65 2.92 -6.00
C MET A 13 5.51 1.86 -5.30
N VAL A 14 4.94 1.11 -4.34
CA VAL A 14 5.68 0.23 -3.43
C VAL A 14 4.98 -1.10 -3.24
N ASN A 15 5.73 -2.18 -3.45
CA ASN A 15 5.36 -3.52 -3.02
C ASN A 15 6.61 -4.28 -2.58
N VAL A 16 6.87 -4.22 -1.28
CA VAL A 16 7.92 -5.00 -0.62
C VAL A 16 7.31 -6.29 -0.13
N VAL A 17 7.80 -7.42 -0.64
CA VAL A 17 7.29 -8.75 -0.32
C VAL A 17 8.33 -9.55 0.46
N GLU A 18 7.86 -10.31 1.45
CA GLU A 18 8.70 -11.25 2.20
C GLU A 18 9.20 -12.39 1.31
N THR A 19 10.36 -12.97 1.65
CA THR A 19 10.83 -14.18 0.97
C THR A 19 9.88 -15.33 1.20
N GLN A 20 9.53 -16.06 0.14
CA GLN A 20 8.55 -17.14 0.19
C GLN A 20 9.09 -18.41 -0.46
N ALA A 21 8.57 -19.56 -0.03
CA ALA A 21 8.85 -20.84 -0.65
C ALA A 21 7.90 -21.10 -1.84
N LEU A 22 8.43 -21.68 -2.91
CA LEU A 22 7.63 -22.27 -3.99
C LEU A 22 7.56 -23.78 -3.77
N ILE A 23 6.37 -24.26 -3.37
CA ILE A 23 6.11 -25.68 -3.09
C ILE A 23 4.93 -26.11 -3.97
N ASP A 24 5.15 -27.09 -4.85
CA ASP A 24 4.15 -27.59 -5.80
C ASP A 24 3.51 -26.49 -6.65
N GLY A 25 4.33 -25.54 -7.10
CA GLY A 25 3.87 -24.37 -7.88
C GLY A 25 3.09 -23.33 -7.07
N ASN A 26 2.93 -23.53 -5.76
CA ASN A 26 2.23 -22.61 -4.87
C ASN A 26 3.22 -21.85 -3.98
N VAL A 27 3.01 -20.55 -3.89
CA VAL A 27 3.77 -19.66 -3.01
C VAL A 27 3.30 -19.85 -1.57
N ARG A 28 4.22 -20.10 -0.64
CA ARG A 28 3.93 -20.29 0.78
C ARG A 28 4.93 -19.53 1.65
N SER A 29 4.43 -18.89 2.72
CA SER A 29 5.28 -18.24 3.71
C SER A 29 6.09 -19.26 4.53
N PHE A 30 7.28 -18.87 4.98
CA PHE A 30 8.09 -19.71 5.86
C PHE A 30 7.48 -19.80 7.28
N PRO A 31 7.48 -21.00 7.91
CA PRO A 31 6.96 -21.18 9.27
C PRO A 31 8.02 -20.77 10.31
N CYS A 32 8.44 -19.50 10.33
CA CYS A 32 9.58 -19.03 11.12
C CYS A 32 9.41 -19.13 12.64
N CYS A 33 8.18 -19.23 13.15
CA CYS A 33 7.93 -19.46 14.59
C CYS A 33 7.92 -20.95 14.99
N ARG A 34 8.11 -21.88 14.04
CA ARG A 34 8.15 -23.31 14.34
C ARG A 34 9.55 -23.68 14.83
N ASN A 35 9.67 -24.13 16.08
CA ASN A 35 10.96 -24.51 16.70
C ASN A 35 11.83 -25.47 15.88
N SER A 36 11.22 -26.36 15.08
CA SER A 36 11.95 -27.32 14.25
C SER A 36 12.35 -26.77 12.86
N PHE A 37 12.04 -25.52 12.56
CA PHE A 37 12.29 -24.90 11.26
C PHE A 37 13.33 -23.79 11.44
N THR A 38 14.47 -23.93 10.76
CA THR A 38 15.52 -22.92 10.72
C THR A 38 15.81 -22.57 9.26
N HIS A 39 15.84 -21.29 8.95
CA HIS A 39 16.11 -20.79 7.61
C HIS A 39 16.81 -19.43 7.69
N PRO A 40 17.82 -19.13 6.85
CA PRO A 40 18.55 -17.85 6.91
C PRO A 40 17.68 -16.61 6.72
N GLU A 41 16.57 -16.76 6.01
CA GLU A 41 15.60 -15.68 5.77
C GLU A 41 14.55 -15.54 6.88
N CYS A 42 14.50 -16.47 7.84
CA CYS A 42 13.64 -16.31 9.00
C CYS A 42 14.30 -15.39 10.02
N ASP A 43 13.59 -14.32 10.36
CA ASP A 43 14.01 -13.37 11.39
C ASP A 43 12.78 -12.99 12.23
N ALA A 44 12.26 -14.00 12.94
CA ALA A 44 11.01 -13.89 13.70
C ALA A 44 11.13 -12.86 14.84
N ILE A 45 9.98 -12.39 15.33
CA ILE A 45 9.93 -11.42 16.43
C ILE A 45 9.57 -12.15 17.71
N ASP A 46 10.50 -12.16 18.67
CA ASP A 46 10.28 -12.73 19.99
C ASP A 46 9.26 -11.90 20.77
N VAL A 47 8.23 -12.57 21.29
CA VAL A 47 7.20 -11.93 22.12
C VAL A 47 7.60 -12.09 23.60
N PRO A 48 7.78 -10.98 24.34
CA PRO A 48 8.12 -11.05 25.76
C PRO A 48 7.05 -11.78 26.58
N LYS A 49 7.46 -12.55 27.59
CA LYS A 49 6.51 -13.25 28.50
C LYS A 49 5.56 -12.30 29.25
N ALA A 50 5.98 -11.05 29.43
CA ALA A 50 5.21 -10.00 30.10
C ALA A 50 4.39 -9.14 29.12
N ASP A 51 4.35 -9.49 27.83
CA ASP A 51 3.62 -8.71 26.82
C ASP A 51 2.12 -8.68 27.14
N PRO A 52 1.50 -7.49 27.29
CA PRO A 52 0.11 -7.40 27.74
C PRO A 52 -0.91 -7.95 26.73
N ALA A 53 -0.61 -7.93 25.42
CA ALA A 53 -1.53 -8.35 24.37
C ALA A 53 -1.38 -9.85 24.05
N PHE A 54 -0.15 -10.36 24.10
CA PHE A 54 0.17 -11.70 23.61
C PHE A 54 0.57 -12.70 24.69
N ARG A 55 0.72 -12.27 25.95
CA ARG A 55 1.08 -13.15 27.07
C ARG A 55 0.18 -14.38 27.12
N ASN A 56 0.81 -15.54 27.29
CA ASN A 56 0.20 -16.87 27.34
C ASN A 56 -0.57 -17.29 26.07
N ARG A 57 -0.55 -16.50 24.99
CA ARG A 57 -1.18 -16.83 23.71
C ARG A 57 -0.14 -17.25 22.68
N ILE A 58 0.90 -16.42 22.50
CA ILE A 58 2.01 -16.67 21.59
C ILE A 58 3.33 -16.22 22.22
N THR A 59 4.43 -16.78 21.73
CA THR A 59 5.80 -16.44 22.13
C THR A 59 6.62 -15.88 20.96
N CYS A 60 6.04 -15.86 19.76
CA CYS A 60 6.69 -15.49 18.52
C CYS A 60 5.67 -14.91 17.54
N LEU A 61 6.00 -13.81 16.88
CA LEU A 61 5.33 -13.33 15.69
C LEU A 61 6.14 -13.72 14.44
N PRO A 62 5.50 -14.31 13.42
CA PRO A 62 6.21 -14.72 12.21
C PRO A 62 6.68 -13.48 11.44
N HIS A 63 7.95 -13.49 11.04
CA HIS A 63 8.51 -12.49 10.15
C HIS A 63 9.60 -13.15 9.31
N THR A 64 9.56 -12.86 8.01
CA THR A 64 10.55 -13.32 7.04
C THR A 64 11.17 -12.12 6.35
N ARG A 65 12.48 -12.14 6.14
CA ARG A 65 13.19 -11.06 5.46
C ARG A 65 12.65 -10.81 4.06
N SER A 66 12.60 -9.55 3.66
CA SER A 66 12.15 -9.11 2.33
C SER A 66 13.02 -9.69 1.22
N ILE A 67 12.42 -9.96 0.07
CA ILE A 67 13.15 -10.44 -1.10
C ILE A 67 14.25 -9.46 -1.53
N VAL A 68 15.32 -10.00 -2.10
CA VAL A 68 16.48 -9.22 -2.53
C VAL A 68 16.46 -8.92 -4.02
N ALA A 69 16.90 -7.73 -4.39
CA ALA A 69 17.21 -7.38 -5.76
C ALA A 69 18.71 -7.68 -6.03
N PRO A 70 19.05 -8.42 -7.08
CA PRO A 70 20.44 -8.57 -7.47
C PRO A 70 20.99 -7.22 -7.96
N LYS A 71 22.24 -6.91 -7.60
CA LYS A 71 22.94 -5.76 -8.19
C LYS A 71 23.16 -5.98 -9.68
N ALA A 72 23.31 -4.88 -10.43
CA ALA A 72 23.68 -4.92 -11.83
C ALA A 72 24.94 -5.80 -12.02
N GLY A 73 24.88 -6.73 -12.99
CA GLY A 73 25.97 -7.68 -13.24
C GLY A 73 26.20 -8.73 -12.13
N CYS A 74 25.23 -8.93 -11.22
CA CYS A 74 25.35 -9.85 -10.08
C CYS A 74 26.57 -9.55 -9.18
N ALA A 75 27.00 -8.30 -9.12
CA ALA A 75 28.14 -7.88 -8.31
C ALA A 75 27.87 -8.11 -6.81
N LEU A 76 28.92 -8.45 -6.06
CA LEU A 76 28.87 -8.53 -4.61
C LEU A 76 28.66 -7.14 -4.00
N GLY A 77 27.90 -7.07 -2.90
CA GLY A 77 27.64 -5.82 -2.20
C GLY A 77 26.67 -5.98 -1.04
N PRO A 78 26.27 -4.86 -0.39
CA PRO A 78 25.19 -4.87 0.59
C PRO A 78 23.89 -5.42 -0.02
N ARG A 79 23.04 -5.98 0.85
CA ARG A 79 21.72 -6.49 0.49
C ARG A 79 20.81 -5.32 0.11
N GLU A 80 20.30 -5.33 -1.12
CA GLU A 80 19.28 -4.41 -1.61
C GLU A 80 17.94 -5.16 -1.74
N GLN A 81 16.83 -4.54 -1.34
CA GLN A 81 15.51 -5.17 -1.41
C GLN A 81 14.82 -4.86 -2.75
N ALA A 82 13.98 -5.78 -3.22
CA ALA A 82 13.25 -5.59 -4.47
C ALA A 82 11.91 -4.88 -4.23
N ASN A 83 11.60 -3.92 -5.11
CA ASN A 83 10.25 -3.39 -5.28
C ASN A 83 9.57 -4.15 -6.42
N LEU A 84 8.43 -4.79 -6.15
CA LEU A 84 7.71 -5.62 -7.13
C LEU A 84 6.67 -4.85 -7.96
N VAL A 85 6.62 -3.53 -7.83
CA VAL A 85 5.77 -2.66 -8.65
C VAL A 85 6.60 -1.53 -9.27
N SER A 86 5.96 -0.83 -10.21
CA SER A 86 6.51 0.39 -10.79
C SER A 86 6.77 1.41 -9.68
N SER A 87 7.91 2.12 -9.74
CA SER A 87 8.20 3.23 -8.81
C SER A 87 7.44 4.51 -9.17
N TYR A 88 6.78 4.54 -10.33
CA TYR A 88 6.05 5.69 -10.83
C TYR A 88 4.61 5.66 -10.33
N LEU A 89 4.01 6.83 -10.21
CA LEU A 89 2.57 6.97 -10.00
C LEU A 89 1.83 6.74 -11.33
N ASP A 90 1.76 5.48 -11.77
CA ASP A 90 1.30 5.06 -13.09
C ASP A 90 0.01 4.21 -13.08
N GLY A 91 -0.66 4.17 -11.92
CA GLY A 91 -1.90 3.42 -11.73
C GLY A 91 -1.72 1.91 -11.79
N SER A 92 -0.51 1.38 -11.56
CA SER A 92 -0.26 -0.04 -11.35
C SER A 92 -1.17 -0.66 -10.28
N VAL A 93 -1.60 0.11 -9.28
CA VAL A 93 -2.62 -0.28 -8.28
C VAL A 93 -3.99 -0.61 -8.92
N ILE A 94 -4.29 -0.04 -10.08
CA ILE A 94 -5.52 -0.29 -10.88
C ILE A 94 -5.26 -1.35 -11.96
N TYR A 95 -4.15 -1.25 -12.68
CA TYR A 95 -3.88 -2.00 -13.92
C TYR A 95 -3.00 -3.24 -13.73
N GLY A 96 -2.31 -3.34 -12.60
CA GLY A 96 -1.33 -4.38 -12.29
C GLY A 96 0.06 -4.08 -12.86
N SER A 97 1.08 -4.64 -12.20
CA SER A 97 2.49 -4.47 -12.58
C SER A 97 3.04 -5.58 -13.47
N SER A 98 2.18 -6.49 -13.95
CA SER A 98 2.55 -7.57 -14.87
C SER A 98 1.56 -7.67 -16.03
N ALA A 99 2.05 -8.09 -17.20
CA ALA A 99 1.21 -8.26 -18.39
C ALA A 99 0.09 -9.29 -18.16
N GLU A 100 0.38 -10.35 -17.40
CA GLU A 100 -0.57 -11.41 -17.04
C GLU A 100 -1.69 -10.86 -16.15
N ARG A 101 -1.34 -10.03 -15.16
CA ARG A 101 -2.34 -9.41 -14.27
C ARG A 101 -3.19 -8.40 -15.03
N ALA A 102 -2.57 -7.53 -15.81
CA ALA A 102 -3.28 -6.56 -16.66
C ALA A 102 -4.25 -7.25 -17.61
N LYS A 103 -3.82 -8.35 -18.26
CA LYS A 103 -4.69 -9.16 -19.13
C LYS A 103 -5.88 -9.76 -18.38
N LYS A 104 -5.67 -10.27 -17.15
CA LYS A 104 -6.75 -10.83 -16.31
C LYS A 104 -7.76 -9.78 -15.85
N LEU A 105 -7.35 -8.52 -15.74
CA LEU A 105 -8.20 -7.39 -15.34
C LEU A 105 -8.99 -6.79 -16.51
N ARG A 106 -8.56 -7.00 -17.75
CA ARG A 106 -9.24 -6.48 -18.95
C ARG A 106 -10.36 -7.40 -19.42
N THR A 107 -11.41 -6.81 -19.98
CA THR A 107 -12.42 -7.57 -20.75
C THR A 107 -11.88 -7.98 -22.12
N LEU A 108 -10.81 -7.30 -22.58
CA LEU A 108 -10.29 -7.35 -23.95
C LEU A 108 -11.33 -6.96 -24.99
N ASN A 109 -12.30 -6.14 -24.57
CA ASN A 109 -13.31 -5.57 -25.43
C ASN A 109 -13.55 -4.09 -25.09
N HIS A 110 -13.60 -3.25 -26.12
CA HIS A 110 -13.87 -1.82 -26.04
C HIS A 110 -12.94 -1.02 -25.10
N GLY A 111 -11.74 -1.55 -24.83
CA GLY A 111 -10.76 -0.94 -23.93
C GLY A 111 -11.17 -0.96 -22.46
N THR A 112 -12.10 -1.84 -22.04
CA THR A 112 -12.66 -1.82 -20.68
C THR A 112 -11.97 -2.80 -19.73
N LEU A 113 -12.06 -2.48 -18.44
CA LEU A 113 -11.73 -3.37 -17.33
C LEU A 113 -12.94 -4.22 -16.93
N ARG A 114 -12.67 -5.43 -16.47
CA ARG A 114 -13.69 -6.36 -15.97
C ARG A 114 -14.31 -5.79 -14.72
N THR A 115 -15.62 -5.94 -14.65
CA THR A 115 -16.44 -5.64 -13.47
C THR A 115 -17.40 -6.79 -13.22
N GLN A 116 -17.93 -6.88 -12.01
CA GLN A 116 -18.94 -7.85 -11.61
C GLN A 116 -20.23 -7.14 -11.18
N GLY A 117 -21.37 -7.78 -11.47
CA GLY A 117 -22.70 -7.25 -11.14
C GLY A 117 -23.14 -6.08 -12.02
N SER A 118 -24.39 -5.65 -11.83
CA SER A 118 -25.02 -4.54 -12.58
C SER A 118 -24.50 -3.16 -12.18
N VAL A 119 -23.91 -3.05 -10.98
CA VAL A 119 -23.41 -1.79 -10.42
C VAL A 119 -21.94 -1.53 -10.83
N GLY A 120 -21.30 -2.47 -11.53
CA GLY A 120 -19.94 -2.32 -12.05
C GLY A 120 -18.84 -2.47 -11.01
N ASP A 121 -18.99 -3.40 -10.07
CA ASP A 121 -18.05 -3.59 -8.96
C ASP A 121 -16.80 -4.37 -9.38
N LEU A 122 -15.76 -4.41 -8.55
CA LEU A 122 -14.53 -5.13 -8.90
C LEU A 122 -14.79 -6.63 -9.08
N PRO A 123 -14.05 -7.30 -9.98
CA PRO A 123 -14.13 -8.75 -10.13
C PRO A 123 -13.69 -9.43 -8.82
N GLN A 124 -14.30 -10.58 -8.53
CA GLN A 124 -13.99 -11.36 -7.33
C GLN A 124 -13.15 -12.60 -7.64
N VAL A 125 -12.30 -13.00 -6.70
CA VAL A 125 -11.51 -14.24 -6.74
C VAL A 125 -11.64 -15.02 -5.43
N ASP A 126 -11.68 -16.34 -5.54
CA ASP A 126 -11.57 -17.22 -4.37
C ASP A 126 -10.14 -17.25 -3.87
N ASN A 127 -9.89 -16.45 -2.84
CA ASN A 127 -8.59 -16.37 -2.20
C ASN A 127 -8.69 -16.23 -0.69
N LYS A 128 -8.96 -17.37 -0.03
CA LYS A 128 -9.03 -17.47 1.44
C LYS A 128 -7.75 -17.04 2.16
N LEU A 129 -6.61 -16.96 1.47
CA LEU A 129 -5.33 -16.52 2.05
C LEU A 129 -5.23 -14.98 2.14
N LYS A 130 -5.93 -14.24 1.27
CA LYS A 130 -5.79 -12.78 1.16
C LYS A 130 -7.01 -11.99 1.66
N CYS A 131 -8.16 -12.64 1.88
CA CYS A 131 -9.30 -11.97 2.52
C CYS A 131 -10.16 -12.94 3.35
N GLN A 132 -10.83 -12.40 4.37
CA GLN A 132 -11.65 -13.15 5.33
C GLN A 132 -13.08 -13.45 4.84
N SER A 133 -13.51 -12.88 3.70
CA SER A 133 -14.91 -12.90 3.23
C SER A 133 -15.27 -14.17 2.45
N GLU A 134 -15.27 -15.35 3.06
CA GLU A 134 -15.76 -16.61 2.47
C GLU A 134 -15.29 -16.89 1.01
N GLY A 135 -14.09 -16.44 0.64
CA GLY A 135 -13.58 -16.59 -0.74
C GLY A 135 -14.13 -15.61 -1.77
N ARG A 136 -14.73 -14.48 -1.36
CA ARG A 136 -15.11 -13.37 -2.25
C ARG A 136 -14.19 -12.18 -2.05
N CYS A 137 -12.95 -12.29 -2.51
CA CYS A 137 -11.97 -11.19 -2.43
C CYS A 137 -12.04 -10.31 -3.66
N LEU A 138 -11.88 -8.99 -3.49
CA LEU A 138 -11.72 -8.07 -4.62
C LEU A 138 -10.43 -8.38 -5.36
N PHE A 139 -10.50 -8.35 -6.69
CA PHE A 139 -9.36 -8.49 -7.58
C PHE A 139 -9.14 -7.17 -8.33
N SER A 140 -7.97 -6.56 -8.14
CA SER A 140 -7.57 -5.30 -8.78
C SER A 140 -6.09 -5.34 -9.19
N GLY A 141 -5.48 -4.21 -9.53
CA GLY A 141 -4.07 -4.12 -9.93
C GLY A 141 -3.10 -4.52 -8.81
N SER A 142 -3.43 -4.24 -7.56
CA SER A 142 -2.66 -4.64 -6.38
C SER A 142 -3.36 -5.72 -5.54
N ASP A 143 -2.61 -6.37 -4.65
CA ASP A 143 -3.10 -7.41 -3.76
C ASP A 143 -3.69 -6.89 -2.44
N ASP A 144 -3.45 -5.61 -2.13
CA ASP A 144 -3.91 -4.94 -0.93
C ASP A 144 -5.25 -4.20 -1.13
N ALA A 145 -5.92 -4.39 -2.27
CA ALA A 145 -7.25 -3.85 -2.54
C ALA A 145 -8.29 -4.24 -1.47
N ASN A 146 -8.04 -5.32 -0.71
CA ASN A 146 -8.91 -5.81 0.35
C ASN A 146 -8.50 -5.33 1.75
N ILE A 147 -7.36 -4.64 1.92
CA ILE A 147 -6.77 -4.35 3.24
C ILE A 147 -7.73 -3.57 4.12
N LEU A 148 -8.46 -2.62 3.53
CA LEU A 148 -9.49 -1.81 4.18
C LEU A 148 -10.65 -1.63 3.20
N PRO A 149 -11.91 -1.61 3.67
CA PRO A 149 -13.06 -1.38 2.80
C PRO A 149 -12.97 -0.05 2.03
N GLY A 150 -12.41 0.99 2.65
CA GLY A 150 -12.23 2.28 2.00
C GLY A 150 -11.21 2.25 0.85
N VAL A 151 -10.19 1.39 0.94
CA VAL A 151 -9.22 1.19 -0.16
C VAL A 151 -9.92 0.47 -1.31
N GLY A 152 -10.64 -0.62 -1.01
CA GLY A 152 -11.44 -1.32 -2.02
C GLY A 152 -12.48 -0.43 -2.72
N ALA A 153 -13.07 0.53 -2.00
CA ALA A 153 -13.96 1.53 -2.59
C ALA A 153 -13.23 2.46 -3.58
N LEU A 154 -11.99 2.89 -3.27
CA LEU A 154 -11.17 3.70 -4.17
C LEU A 154 -10.80 2.93 -5.45
N HIS A 155 -10.34 1.68 -5.33
CA HIS A 155 -10.13 0.82 -6.50
C HIS A 155 -11.38 0.71 -7.36
N THR A 156 -12.55 0.53 -6.73
CA THR A 156 -13.83 0.42 -7.44
C THR A 156 -14.16 1.69 -8.22
N ILE A 157 -13.97 2.89 -7.63
CA ILE A 157 -14.19 4.15 -8.34
C ILE A 157 -13.29 4.27 -9.55
N PHE A 158 -11.99 3.99 -9.41
CA PHE A 158 -11.05 4.15 -10.52
C PHE A 158 -11.32 3.19 -11.68
N VAL A 159 -11.75 1.96 -11.38
CA VAL A 159 -12.19 1.02 -12.41
C VAL A 159 -13.46 1.51 -13.12
N LYS A 160 -14.45 2.03 -12.36
CA LYS A 160 -15.66 2.63 -12.94
C LYS A 160 -15.32 3.85 -13.80
N GLN A 161 -14.40 4.69 -13.34
CA GLN A 161 -13.94 5.88 -14.06
C GLN A 161 -13.19 5.50 -15.35
N HIS A 162 -12.35 4.46 -15.31
CA HIS A 162 -11.73 3.91 -16.52
C HIS A 162 -12.80 3.48 -17.54
N ASN A 163 -13.75 2.65 -17.13
CA ASN A 163 -14.80 2.16 -18.04
C ASN A 163 -15.66 3.30 -18.60
N ARG A 164 -15.95 4.33 -17.78
CA ARG A 164 -16.64 5.55 -18.23
C ARG A 164 -15.84 6.30 -19.29
N VAL A 165 -14.53 6.51 -19.07
CA VAL A 165 -13.67 7.22 -20.03
C VAL A 165 -13.49 6.41 -21.32
N ALA A 166 -13.33 5.09 -21.23
CA ALA A 166 -13.24 4.20 -22.39
C ALA A 166 -14.49 4.26 -23.27
N GLN A 167 -15.68 4.28 -22.65
CA GLN A 167 -16.94 4.44 -23.37
C GLN A 167 -17.02 5.78 -24.11
N LEU A 168 -16.70 6.88 -23.43
CA LEU A 168 -16.72 8.22 -24.03
C LEU A 168 -15.71 8.33 -25.19
N LEU A 169 -14.49 7.79 -25.02
CA LEU A 169 -13.48 7.77 -26.08
C LEU A 169 -13.91 6.94 -27.28
N ARG A 170 -14.60 5.82 -27.06
CA ARG A 170 -15.14 4.98 -28.13
C ARG A 170 -16.24 5.67 -28.92
N GLU A 171 -17.13 6.41 -28.25
CA GLU A 171 -18.22 7.15 -28.89
C GLU A 171 -17.67 8.19 -29.88
N ILE A 172 -16.57 8.86 -29.51
CA ILE A 172 -15.87 9.84 -30.33
C ILE A 172 -15.00 9.16 -31.40
N ASN A 173 -14.25 8.12 -31.02
CA ASN A 173 -13.26 7.44 -31.86
C ASN A 173 -13.69 6.00 -32.19
N ARG A 174 -14.79 5.86 -32.93
CA ARG A 174 -15.39 4.54 -33.25
C ARG A 174 -14.45 3.57 -33.99
N HIS A 175 -13.40 4.09 -34.61
CA HIS A 175 -12.41 3.34 -35.38
C HIS A 175 -11.24 2.82 -34.52
N TRP A 176 -11.13 3.20 -33.25
CA TRP A 176 -10.04 2.72 -32.39
C TRP A 176 -10.22 1.26 -32.00
N SER A 177 -9.11 0.53 -31.97
CA SER A 177 -9.05 -0.85 -31.48
C SER A 177 -9.20 -0.91 -29.95
N ASP A 178 -9.50 -2.10 -29.41
CA ASP A 178 -9.52 -2.35 -27.96
C ASP A 178 -8.23 -1.90 -27.27
N ALA A 179 -7.07 -2.26 -27.85
CA ALA A 179 -5.77 -1.91 -27.29
C ALA A 179 -5.56 -0.39 -27.23
N LYS A 180 -5.87 0.32 -28.33
CA LYS A 180 -5.74 1.77 -28.35
C LYS A 180 -6.69 2.46 -27.37
N LEU A 181 -7.94 2.00 -27.29
CA LEU A 181 -8.90 2.51 -26.30
C LEU A 181 -8.39 2.29 -24.88
N PHE A 182 -7.89 1.09 -24.56
CA PHE A 182 -7.36 0.78 -23.24
C PHE A 182 -6.17 1.68 -22.87
N ASP A 183 -5.18 1.81 -23.75
CA ASP A 183 -3.97 2.57 -23.47
C ASP A 183 -4.25 4.07 -23.33
N GLU A 184 -5.08 4.66 -24.20
CA GLU A 184 -5.44 6.08 -24.09
C GLU A 184 -6.33 6.34 -22.86
N THR A 185 -7.25 5.44 -22.54
CA THR A 185 -8.05 5.52 -21.31
C THR A 185 -7.14 5.44 -20.08
N ARG A 186 -6.19 4.50 -20.06
CA ARG A 186 -5.21 4.36 -18.99
C ARG A 186 -4.42 5.66 -18.81
N ARG A 187 -3.89 6.24 -19.88
CA ARG A 187 -3.14 7.51 -19.84
C ARG A 187 -3.95 8.64 -19.19
N ILE A 188 -5.23 8.79 -19.54
CA ILE A 188 -6.10 9.83 -18.95
C ILE A 188 -6.33 9.58 -17.46
N VAL A 189 -6.67 8.35 -17.07
CA VAL A 189 -6.95 8.02 -15.66
C VAL A 189 -5.69 8.16 -14.79
N VAL A 190 -4.52 7.80 -15.32
CA VAL A 190 -3.23 8.01 -14.65
C VAL A 190 -2.95 9.50 -14.47
N ALA A 191 -3.21 10.33 -15.49
CA ALA A 191 -3.10 11.78 -15.34
C ALA A 191 -4.06 12.34 -14.27
N GLN A 192 -5.27 11.78 -14.14
CA GLN A 192 -6.19 12.15 -13.05
C GLN A 192 -5.63 11.75 -11.67
N LEU A 193 -5.07 10.55 -11.54
CA LEU A 193 -4.42 10.07 -10.31
C LEU A 193 -3.25 10.97 -9.90
N GLN A 194 -2.38 11.30 -10.85
CA GLN A 194 -1.25 12.20 -10.66
C GLN A 194 -1.71 13.60 -10.27
N HIS A 195 -2.68 14.17 -10.99
CA HIS A 195 -3.22 15.49 -10.70
C HIS A 195 -3.79 15.56 -9.28
N ILE A 196 -4.64 14.60 -8.86
CA ILE A 196 -5.20 14.58 -7.50
C ILE A 196 -4.06 14.48 -6.47
N THR A 197 -3.05 13.64 -6.72
CA THR A 197 -1.94 13.45 -5.79
C THR A 197 -1.12 14.73 -5.60
N PHE A 198 -0.69 15.36 -6.70
CA PHE A 198 0.16 16.56 -6.63
C PHE A 198 -0.62 17.84 -6.28
N ASN A 199 -1.86 17.99 -6.74
CA ASN A 199 -2.68 19.18 -6.51
C ASN A 199 -3.36 19.21 -5.14
N GLU A 200 -3.86 18.07 -4.67
CA GLU A 200 -4.75 18.02 -3.50
C GLU A 200 -4.10 17.31 -2.31
N PHE A 201 -3.45 16.17 -2.53
CA PHE A 201 -2.92 15.35 -1.44
C PHE A 201 -1.58 15.87 -0.89
N LEU A 202 -0.57 16.05 -1.75
CA LEU A 202 0.78 16.46 -1.32
C LEU A 202 0.81 17.81 -0.60
N PRO A 203 0.04 18.85 -1.01
CA PRO A 203 0.05 20.13 -0.29
C PRO A 203 -0.50 20.05 1.14
N ILE A 204 -1.42 19.13 1.40
CA ILE A 204 -1.93 18.86 2.75
C ILE A 204 -0.88 18.10 3.58
N MET A 205 -0.22 17.12 2.97
CA MET A 205 0.77 16.27 3.65
C MET A 205 2.08 17.00 3.96
N LEU A 206 2.64 17.70 2.98
CA LEU A 206 3.97 18.32 3.05
C LEU A 206 3.90 19.79 3.47
N GLY A 207 2.74 20.43 3.31
CA GLY A 207 2.57 21.87 3.52
C GLY A 207 3.03 22.69 2.31
N LYS A 208 2.36 23.84 2.09
CA LYS A 208 2.57 24.71 0.92
C LYS A 208 4.02 25.21 0.78
N GLU A 209 4.73 25.40 1.89
CA GLU A 209 6.13 25.84 1.87
C GLU A 209 7.06 24.80 1.25
N ASN A 210 6.87 23.51 1.59
CA ASN A 210 7.66 22.43 1.02
C ASN A 210 7.30 22.19 -0.45
N ILE A 211 6.02 22.27 -0.82
CA ILE A 211 5.60 22.22 -2.23
C ILE A 211 6.35 23.27 -3.06
N ARG A 212 6.38 24.52 -2.59
CA ARG A 212 7.13 25.59 -3.26
C ARG A 212 8.63 25.35 -3.26
N LYS A 213 9.19 24.93 -2.12
CA LYS A 213 10.64 24.70 -1.96
C LYS A 213 11.16 23.64 -2.94
N TYR A 214 10.40 22.59 -3.17
CA TYR A 214 10.78 21.47 -4.04
C TYR A 214 10.21 21.59 -5.46
N GLY A 215 9.63 22.74 -5.84
CA GLY A 215 9.13 22.97 -7.20
C GLY A 215 7.92 22.10 -7.59
N LEU A 216 7.14 21.61 -6.64
CA LEU A 216 6.03 20.67 -6.89
C LEU A 216 4.70 21.36 -7.25
N ASN A 217 4.72 22.66 -7.58
CA ASN A 217 3.50 23.37 -7.96
C ASN A 217 3.12 23.01 -9.38
N LEU A 218 1.85 22.64 -9.58
CA LEU A 218 1.33 22.42 -10.91
C LEU A 218 1.12 23.75 -11.65
N HIS A 219 1.38 23.73 -12.95
CA HIS A 219 0.98 24.82 -13.84
C HIS A 219 -0.55 24.92 -13.91
N GLN A 220 -1.08 26.14 -14.07
CA GLN A 220 -2.52 26.35 -14.28
C GLN A 220 -2.99 25.85 -15.65
N SER A 221 -2.09 25.80 -16.64
CA SER A 221 -2.33 25.32 -17.99
C SER A 221 -1.00 25.01 -18.69
N GLY A 222 -1.08 24.27 -19.81
CA GLY A 222 0.08 23.94 -20.63
C GLY A 222 0.75 22.62 -20.26
N PHE A 223 1.96 22.42 -20.78
CA PHE A 223 2.78 21.25 -20.55
C PHE A 223 3.97 21.62 -19.66
N ASP A 224 4.44 20.64 -18.90
CA ASP A 224 5.67 20.71 -18.14
C ASP A 224 6.84 20.23 -19.03
N SER A 225 7.99 20.89 -18.93
CA SER A 225 9.22 20.57 -19.68
C SER A 225 10.34 20.02 -18.80
N ASP A 226 10.06 19.81 -17.52
CA ASP A 226 11.08 19.63 -16.49
C ASP A 226 11.44 18.15 -16.31
N TYR A 227 11.04 17.30 -17.26
CA TYR A 227 11.42 15.90 -17.32
C TYR A 227 12.91 15.76 -17.64
N ASP A 228 13.65 15.19 -16.69
CA ASP A 228 15.08 14.92 -16.81
C ASP A 228 15.34 13.40 -16.74
N MET A 229 15.88 12.85 -17.83
CA MET A 229 16.25 11.43 -17.93
C MET A 229 17.42 11.04 -17.02
N ALA A 230 18.19 12.00 -16.49
CA ALA A 230 19.28 11.76 -15.56
C ALA A 230 18.79 11.54 -14.12
N ILE A 231 17.53 11.86 -13.82
CA ILE A 231 16.93 11.63 -12.50
C ILE A 231 16.54 10.16 -12.36
N ASP A 232 17.04 9.52 -11.31
CA ASP A 232 16.59 8.18 -10.93
C ASP A 232 15.16 8.24 -10.35
N GLY A 233 14.22 7.64 -11.07
CA GLY A 233 12.82 7.54 -10.67
C GLY A 233 12.50 6.40 -9.70
N ALA A 234 13.50 5.66 -9.23
CA ALA A 234 13.31 4.59 -8.26
C ALA A 234 12.83 5.11 -6.91
N VAL A 235 11.90 4.39 -6.29
CA VAL A 235 11.48 4.68 -4.91
C VAL A 235 12.63 4.41 -3.95
N LEU A 236 12.89 5.37 -3.06
CA LEU A 236 13.85 5.21 -1.97
C LEU A 236 13.42 4.11 -1.00
N ASN A 237 14.39 3.33 -0.51
CA ASN A 237 14.13 2.24 0.43
C ASN A 237 13.48 2.77 1.73
N GLU A 238 13.94 3.92 2.22
CA GLU A 238 13.35 4.61 3.38
C GLU A 238 11.89 4.94 3.14
N PHE A 239 11.52 5.40 1.95
CA PHE A 239 10.12 5.68 1.62
C PHE A 239 9.31 4.37 1.61
N ALA A 240 9.83 3.32 0.98
CA ALA A 240 9.16 2.04 0.83
C ALA A 240 8.75 1.39 2.16
N VAL A 241 9.58 1.51 3.21
CA VAL A 241 9.31 0.86 4.51
C VAL A 241 8.90 1.83 5.62
N THR A 242 8.64 3.10 5.30
CA THR A 242 8.11 4.06 6.30
C THR A 242 6.79 4.67 5.88
N PHE A 243 6.67 5.09 4.61
CA PHE A 243 5.48 5.78 4.12
C PHE A 243 4.20 4.92 4.25
N PRO A 244 4.18 3.62 3.87
CA PRO A 244 2.99 2.79 4.07
C PRO A 244 2.60 2.61 5.54
N TYR A 245 3.52 2.80 6.48
CA TYR A 245 3.23 2.62 7.90
C TYR A 245 2.69 3.88 8.58
N VAL A 246 3.02 5.07 8.05
CA VAL A 246 2.56 6.36 8.61
C VAL A 246 1.03 6.45 8.60
N LEU A 247 0.36 5.91 7.58
CA LEU A 247 -1.10 5.99 7.46
C LEU A 247 -1.81 5.38 8.68
N TRP A 248 -1.26 4.34 9.29
CA TRP A 248 -1.90 3.63 10.39
C TRP A 248 -2.00 4.52 11.64
N SER A 249 -1.06 5.45 11.81
CA SER A 249 -1.10 6.47 12.87
C SER A 249 -2.17 7.55 12.64
N LEU A 250 -2.71 7.64 11.41
CA LEU A 250 -3.74 8.60 11.01
C LEU A 250 -5.15 7.99 11.00
N MET A 251 -5.26 6.69 11.27
CA MET A 251 -6.54 5.98 11.27
C MET A 251 -7.35 6.35 12.52
N PRO A 252 -8.55 6.92 12.36
CA PRO A 252 -9.41 7.21 13.49
C PRO A 252 -10.03 5.92 14.04
N GLN A 253 -10.53 5.99 15.27
CA GLN A 253 -11.20 4.89 15.95
C GLN A 253 -12.63 4.73 15.43
N ASP A 254 -12.81 3.92 14.38
CA ASP A 254 -14.12 3.56 13.82
C ASP A 254 -14.10 2.11 13.28
N LYS A 255 -15.25 1.44 13.32
CA LYS A 255 -15.39 0.05 12.85
C LYS A 255 -15.02 -0.15 11.39
N LEU A 256 -15.23 0.86 10.54
CA LEU A 256 -14.83 0.83 9.13
C LEU A 256 -13.31 0.63 8.97
N PHE A 257 -12.53 1.19 9.90
CA PHE A 257 -11.08 1.21 9.86
C PHE A 257 -10.42 -0.01 10.51
N ASN A 258 -11.21 -0.84 11.19
CA ASN A 258 -10.77 -2.07 11.85
C ASN A 258 -11.21 -3.33 11.08
N ALA A 259 -11.91 -3.18 9.95
CA ALA A 259 -12.40 -4.28 9.10
C ALA A 259 -11.32 -4.77 8.11
N PHE A 260 -10.19 -5.21 8.64
CA PHE A 260 -9.05 -5.62 7.80
C PHE A 260 -9.38 -6.82 6.92
N ASN A 261 -8.93 -6.80 5.66
CA ASN A 261 -9.08 -7.93 4.73
C ASN A 261 -10.54 -8.41 4.56
N ASN A 262 -11.52 -7.53 4.79
CA ASN A 262 -12.94 -7.87 4.74
C ASN A 262 -13.71 -6.94 3.79
N PRO A 263 -13.93 -7.37 2.53
CA PRO A 263 -14.69 -6.58 1.56
C PRO A 263 -16.22 -6.66 1.73
N SER A 264 -16.75 -7.37 2.74
CA SER A 264 -18.20 -7.61 2.88
C SER A 264 -19.04 -6.34 2.88
N LYS A 265 -18.52 -5.25 3.46
CA LYS A 265 -19.19 -3.95 3.49
C LYS A 265 -19.46 -3.37 2.10
N LEU A 266 -18.60 -3.68 1.13
CA LEU A 266 -18.74 -3.21 -0.25
C LEU A 266 -19.80 -3.99 -1.04
N TYR A 267 -20.13 -5.21 -0.60
CA TYR A 267 -21.14 -6.06 -1.22
C TYR A 267 -22.56 -5.78 -0.74
N GLU A 268 -22.72 -4.98 0.31
CA GLU A 268 -24.02 -4.48 0.75
C GLU A 268 -24.65 -3.58 -0.33
N SER A 269 -25.98 -3.42 -0.29
CA SER A 269 -26.67 -2.48 -1.17
C SER A 269 -26.10 -1.07 -1.00
N ARG A 270 -25.61 -0.47 -2.09
CA ARG A 270 -24.89 0.83 -2.08
C ARG A 270 -23.67 0.85 -1.14
N GLY A 271 -23.03 -0.29 -0.92
CA GLY A 271 -21.89 -0.46 -0.01
C GLY A 271 -20.73 0.48 -0.33
N VAL A 272 -20.30 0.52 -1.59
CA VAL A 272 -19.23 1.43 -2.08
C VAL A 272 -19.56 2.89 -1.78
N GLU A 273 -20.77 3.34 -2.11
CA GLU A 273 -21.21 4.72 -1.87
C GLU A 273 -21.26 5.06 -0.37
N THR A 274 -21.75 4.12 0.45
CA THR A 274 -21.83 4.27 1.90
C THR A 274 -20.45 4.44 2.52
N VAL A 275 -19.50 3.59 2.11
CA VAL A 275 -18.10 3.66 2.56
C VAL A 275 -17.49 5.02 2.17
N LEU A 276 -17.69 5.48 0.93
CA LEU A 276 -17.15 6.76 0.48
C LEU A 276 -17.75 7.95 1.23
N LYS A 277 -19.06 7.94 1.50
CA LYS A 277 -19.70 8.97 2.33
C LYS A 277 -19.11 9.00 3.73
N GLN A 278 -18.88 7.84 4.34
CA GLN A 278 -18.21 7.76 5.63
C GLN A 278 -16.76 8.29 5.56
N LEU A 279 -16.00 7.94 4.52
CA LEU A 279 -14.64 8.44 4.32
C LEU A 279 -14.59 9.97 4.17
N MET A 280 -15.62 10.59 3.60
CA MET A 280 -15.72 12.05 3.46
C MET A 280 -16.20 12.73 4.75
N ALA A 281 -16.99 12.04 5.57
CA ALA A 281 -17.54 12.58 6.81
C ALA A 281 -16.56 12.46 8.01
N ILE A 282 -15.75 11.40 8.05
CA ILE A 282 -14.88 11.11 9.19
C ILE A 282 -13.51 11.80 9.01
N THR A 283 -13.07 12.49 10.06
CA THR A 283 -11.75 13.13 10.13
C THR A 283 -10.67 12.13 10.51
N ILE A 284 -9.45 12.33 10.01
CA ILE A 284 -8.30 11.51 10.39
C ILE A 284 -7.92 11.73 11.86
N ALA A 285 -7.27 10.73 12.46
CA ALA A 285 -6.63 10.89 13.76
C ALA A 285 -5.49 11.92 13.67
N LYS A 286 -5.21 12.57 14.80
CA LYS A 286 -4.01 13.42 14.91
C LYS A 286 -2.77 12.54 14.84
N PRO A 287 -1.73 12.93 14.07
CA PRO A 287 -0.46 12.22 14.05
C PRO A 287 0.07 12.03 15.48
N SER A 288 0.40 10.80 15.83
CA SER A 288 0.80 10.40 17.19
C SER A 288 1.89 9.35 17.14
N LEU A 289 2.70 9.30 18.20
CA LEU A 289 3.67 8.21 18.41
C LEU A 289 2.99 6.89 18.84
N ARG A 290 1.69 6.93 19.10
CA ARG A 290 0.87 5.76 19.44
C ARG A 290 -0.10 5.47 18.31
N VAL A 291 -0.26 4.19 18.02
CA VAL A 291 -1.23 3.67 17.07
C VAL A 291 -2.29 2.90 17.85
N ASN A 292 -3.49 2.83 17.27
CA ASN A 292 -4.63 2.11 17.82
C ASN A 292 -4.29 0.65 18.14
N ASP A 293 -4.85 0.11 19.22
CA ASP A 293 -4.60 -1.26 19.66
C ASP A 293 -5.05 -2.29 18.61
N GLU A 294 -6.02 -1.94 17.77
CA GLU A 294 -6.46 -2.80 16.67
C GLU A 294 -5.38 -3.00 15.59
N VAL A 295 -4.54 -2.00 15.35
CA VAL A 295 -3.40 -2.14 14.45
C VAL A 295 -2.21 -2.80 15.16
N LYS A 296 -2.04 -2.51 16.44
CA LYS A 296 -0.90 -2.99 17.22
C LYS A 296 -1.06 -4.43 17.71
N ASN A 297 -2.28 -4.91 17.95
CA ASN A 297 -2.51 -6.22 18.59
C ASN A 297 -3.46 -7.10 17.78
N GLU A 298 -4.22 -6.52 16.86
CA GLU A 298 -5.33 -7.18 16.18
C GLU A 298 -5.21 -7.19 14.65
N PHE A 299 -4.07 -6.76 14.12
CA PHE A 299 -3.87 -6.67 12.68
C PHE A 299 -3.97 -8.06 12.04
N LEU A 300 -4.80 -8.18 11.00
CA LEU A 300 -5.04 -9.45 10.29
C LEU A 300 -5.34 -10.65 11.20
N LYS A 301 -6.14 -10.43 12.25
CA LYS A 301 -6.63 -11.48 13.15
C LYS A 301 -7.01 -12.77 12.41
N ASP A 302 -6.43 -13.87 12.84
CA ASP A 302 -6.72 -15.19 12.29
C ASP A 302 -8.06 -15.76 12.83
N SER A 303 -8.41 -16.96 12.37
CA SER A 303 -9.62 -17.67 12.82
C SER A 303 -9.63 -18.02 14.31
N TYR A 304 -8.48 -17.96 14.98
CA TYR A 304 -8.31 -18.20 16.42
C TYR A 304 -8.31 -16.89 17.23
N GLY A 305 -8.56 -15.76 16.56
CA GLY A 305 -8.62 -14.43 17.17
C GLY A 305 -7.26 -13.91 17.63
N ILE A 306 -6.16 -14.45 17.08
CA ILE A 306 -4.79 -13.97 17.32
C ILE A 306 -4.44 -13.02 16.18
N GLY A 307 -4.17 -11.75 16.52
CA GLY A 307 -3.68 -10.75 15.58
C GLY A 307 -2.17 -10.68 15.52
N LEU A 308 -1.69 -9.81 14.65
CA LEU A 308 -0.29 -9.44 14.53
C LEU A 308 -0.06 -8.02 15.06
N ASP A 309 1.17 -7.74 15.48
CA ASP A 309 1.61 -6.38 15.76
C ASP A 309 2.26 -5.76 14.53
N LEU A 310 1.47 -4.96 13.81
CA LEU A 310 1.94 -4.30 12.59
C LEU A 310 3.12 -3.35 12.86
N ILE A 311 3.17 -2.73 14.04
CA ILE A 311 4.23 -1.77 14.38
C ILE A 311 5.52 -2.50 14.70
N SER A 312 5.44 -3.62 15.44
CA SER A 312 6.60 -4.49 15.65
C SER A 312 7.12 -5.07 14.33
N ILE A 313 6.23 -5.46 13.41
CA ILE A 313 6.59 -5.90 12.06
C ILE A 313 7.26 -4.77 11.27
N ALA A 314 6.69 -3.56 11.27
CA ALA A 314 7.28 -2.40 10.58
C ALA A 314 8.69 -2.07 11.09
N LEU A 315 8.89 -2.09 12.42
CA LEU A 315 10.20 -1.87 13.03
C LEU A 315 11.19 -2.98 12.67
N LYS A 316 10.73 -4.24 12.58
CA LYS A 316 11.55 -5.37 12.16
C LYS A 316 11.93 -5.27 10.68
N GLN A 317 10.99 -4.89 9.82
CA GLN A 317 11.23 -4.68 8.39
C GLN A 317 12.20 -3.51 8.17
N GLY A 318 12.08 -2.41 8.89
CA GLY A 318 13.04 -1.31 8.84
C GLY A 318 14.47 -1.74 9.21
N ARG A 319 14.63 -2.68 10.16
CA ARG A 319 15.93 -3.26 10.52
C ARG A 319 16.44 -4.21 9.44
N ASP A 320 15.58 -5.04 8.87
CA ASP A 320 15.94 -5.93 7.75
C ASP A 320 16.45 -5.14 6.54
N HIS A 321 15.81 -4.01 6.24
CA HIS A 321 16.17 -3.11 5.16
C HIS A 321 17.40 -2.23 5.46
N GLY A 322 17.95 -2.30 6.68
CA GLY A 322 19.13 -1.51 7.05
C GLY A 322 18.87 0.00 7.07
N ILE A 323 17.63 0.42 7.35
CA ILE A 323 17.27 1.84 7.35
C ILE A 323 18.09 2.61 8.39
N PRO A 324 18.72 3.75 8.02
CA PRO A 324 19.51 4.53 8.95
C PRO A 324 18.70 5.01 10.16
N SER A 325 19.38 5.19 11.29
CA SER A 325 18.73 5.71 12.50
C SER A 325 18.15 7.12 12.29
N TYR A 326 17.14 7.47 13.08
CA TYR A 326 16.55 8.82 13.10
C TYR A 326 17.58 9.95 13.12
N THR A 327 18.64 9.81 13.93
CA THR A 327 19.68 10.86 14.06
C THR A 327 20.49 11.06 12.79
N VAL A 328 20.68 10.00 11.99
CA VAL A 328 21.40 10.03 10.72
C VAL A 328 20.52 10.68 9.66
N VAL A 329 19.28 10.21 9.50
CA VAL A 329 18.32 10.78 8.53
C VAL A 329 18.06 12.25 8.82
N ARG A 330 17.86 12.62 10.09
CA ARG A 330 17.67 14.01 10.51
C ARG A 330 18.83 14.91 10.07
N ALA A 331 20.07 14.44 10.25
CA ALA A 331 21.26 15.19 9.85
C ALA A 331 21.36 15.32 8.33
N GLN A 332 21.04 14.26 7.57
CA GLN A 332 20.99 14.27 6.11
C GLN A 332 19.93 15.23 5.57
N CYS A 333 18.79 15.35 6.26
CA CYS A 333 17.75 16.34 5.93
C CYS A 333 18.09 17.79 6.36
N GLY A 334 19.30 18.05 6.86
CA GLY A 334 19.74 19.40 7.26
C GLY A 334 19.13 19.90 8.58
N LEU A 335 18.52 19.03 9.39
CA LEU A 335 17.84 19.40 10.64
C LEU A 335 18.77 19.38 11.88
N GLY A 336 20.08 19.28 11.66
CA GLY A 336 21.12 19.22 12.69
C GLY A 336 21.23 17.87 13.41
N LYS A 337 22.40 17.58 13.99
CA LYS A 337 22.63 16.38 14.80
C LYS A 337 22.01 16.53 16.19
N VAL A 338 21.41 15.47 16.72
CA VAL A 338 20.95 15.42 18.11
C VAL A 338 22.16 15.16 19.01
N LEU A 339 22.70 16.22 19.63
CA LEU A 339 23.94 16.16 20.43
C LEU A 339 23.72 15.72 21.89
N LYS A 340 22.47 15.61 22.35
CA LYS A 340 22.13 15.14 23.71
C LYS A 340 20.97 14.15 23.64
N PRO A 341 21.06 12.98 24.31
CA PRO A 341 19.88 12.16 24.53
C PRO A 341 18.86 12.98 25.32
N LEU A 342 17.61 12.96 24.88
CA LEU A 342 16.48 13.43 25.68
C LEU A 342 16.55 12.66 27.00
N LYS A 343 16.91 13.34 28.10
CA LYS A 343 16.70 12.79 29.43
C LYS A 343 15.20 12.53 29.52
N ALA A 344 14.79 11.26 29.46
CA ALA A 344 13.44 10.89 29.83
C ALA A 344 13.19 11.50 31.21
N PRO A 345 12.07 12.22 31.44
CA PRO A 345 11.71 12.54 32.81
C PRO A 345 11.55 11.19 33.51
N LEU A 346 12.46 10.90 34.45
CA LEU A 346 12.25 9.87 35.44
C LEU A 346 10.91 10.23 36.09
N THR A 347 9.87 9.46 35.79
CA THR A 347 8.64 9.48 36.57
C THR A 347 9.02 8.97 37.95
N GLN A 348 9.37 9.91 38.83
CA GLN A 348 9.23 9.72 40.28
C GLN A 348 7.74 9.85 40.58
N GLY A 349 7.17 8.81 41.19
CA GLY A 349 5.76 8.71 41.55
C GLY A 349 5.36 7.26 41.70
#